data_AF-A0A2U1QSN8-F1
#
_entry.id   AF-A0A2U1QSN8-F1
#
_cell.length_a   1.000
_cell.length_b   1.000
_cell.length_c   1.000
_cell.angle_alpha   90.00
_cell.angle_beta   90.00
_cell.angle_gamma   90.00
#
_symmetry.space_group_name_H-M   'P 1'
#
loop_
_entity.id
_entity.type
_entity.pdbx_description
1 polymer ?
#
loop_
_entity_poly.entity_id
_entity_poly.type
_entity_poly.pdbx_seq_one_letter_code
_entity_poly.pdbx_strand_id
1 'polypeptide(L)'
;MDSKNNIQKYAIIAGIFVTAFFPLLIFSDSYFIDLCVQICDFGVFWNPISWGIIFPVFIIFLFWNTAKKISHSLNQITYFQACSQFSFGVSSKFIISLFTIYIIGKFVNGLSVVLKSQIPDTILFSILMILFLSFILMILTFISSLIIVKASQNTQTLNPTK
;
A
#
# COMPACT_ATOMS: atom_id res chain seq x y z
N MET A 1 7.37 -30.15 0.78
CA MET A 1 6.95 -29.11 1.75
C MET A 1 6.84 -27.79 0.98
N ASP A 2 5.91 -27.73 0.01
CA ASP A 2 5.97 -26.76 -1.10
C ASP A 2 4.72 -25.91 -1.29
N SER A 3 3.66 -26.11 -0.49
CA SER A 3 2.39 -25.36 -0.65
C SER A 3 2.38 -23.97 -0.01
N LYS A 4 3.30 -23.69 0.94
CA LYS A 4 3.33 -22.41 1.68
C LYS A 4 3.85 -21.22 0.86
N ASN A 5 4.59 -21.45 -0.22
CA ASN A 5 5.31 -20.38 -0.93
C ASN A 5 4.54 -19.73 -2.10
N ASN A 6 3.49 -20.35 -2.63
CA ASN A 6 2.86 -19.84 -3.86
C ASN A 6 2.08 -18.55 -3.64
N ILE A 7 1.25 -18.45 -2.59
CA ILE A 7 0.50 -17.21 -2.32
C ILE A 7 1.43 -16.02 -2.00
N GLN A 8 2.53 -16.28 -1.28
CA GLN A 8 3.52 -15.25 -0.96
C GLN A 8 4.23 -14.75 -2.21
N LYS A 9 4.62 -15.66 -3.11
CA LYS A 9 5.23 -15.32 -4.39
C LYS A 9 4.30 -14.47 -5.26
N TYR A 10 3.03 -14.87 -5.39
CA TYR A 10 2.03 -14.11 -6.14
C TYR A 10 1.76 -12.73 -5.51
N ALA A 11 1.77 -12.65 -4.17
CA ALA A 11 1.60 -11.37 -3.48
C ALA A 11 2.78 -10.42 -3.69
N ILE A 12 4.02 -10.92 -3.73
CA ILE A 12 5.19 -10.09 -4.05
C ILE A 12 5.10 -9.56 -5.49
N ILE A 13 4.77 -10.43 -6.45
CA ILE A 13 4.62 -10.05 -7.87
C ILE A 13 3.51 -9.00 -8.03
N ALA A 14 2.36 -9.20 -7.40
CA ALA A 14 1.26 -8.24 -7.44
C ALA A 14 1.64 -6.93 -6.74
N GLY A 15 2.35 -6.99 -5.61
CA GLY A 15 2.88 -5.82 -4.93
C GLY A 15 3.78 -5.00 -5.85
N ILE A 16 4.72 -5.63 -6.55
CA ILE A 16 5.59 -4.96 -7.54
C ILE A 16 4.75 -4.28 -8.62
N PHE A 17 3.77 -4.98 -9.19
CA PHE A 17 2.90 -4.44 -10.25
C PHE A 17 2.09 -3.24 -9.78
N VAL A 18 1.47 -3.33 -8.59
CA VAL A 18 0.73 -2.22 -7.98
C VAL A 18 1.64 -1.03 -7.73
N THR A 19 2.88 -1.27 -7.27
CA THR A 19 3.85 -0.20 -7.01
C THR A 19 4.46 0.40 -8.26
N ALA A 20 4.49 -0.31 -9.40
CA ALA A 20 5.09 0.22 -10.63
C ALA A 20 4.36 1.46 -11.17
N PHE A 21 3.07 1.60 -10.86
CA PHE A 21 2.28 2.79 -11.22
C PHE A 21 2.66 4.02 -10.39
N PHE A 22 3.19 3.84 -9.18
CA PHE A 22 3.46 4.94 -8.27
C PHE A 22 4.63 5.82 -8.70
N PRO A 23 5.82 5.29 -9.07
CA PRO A 23 6.91 6.12 -9.59
C PRO A 23 6.49 6.99 -10.78
N LEU A 24 5.70 6.44 -11.72
CA LEU A 24 5.16 7.22 -12.85
C LEU A 24 4.25 8.36 -12.40
N LEU A 25 3.41 8.12 -11.38
CA LEU A 25 2.57 9.14 -10.79
C LEU A 25 3.33 10.16 -9.94
N ILE A 26 4.51 9.81 -9.40
CA ILE A 26 5.35 10.63 -8.52
C ILE A 26 6.34 11.54 -9.29
N PHE A 27 6.76 11.12 -10.49
CA PHE A 27 7.69 11.90 -11.33
C PHE A 27 7.00 12.68 -12.47
N SER A 28 5.66 12.71 -12.49
CA SER A 28 4.92 13.60 -13.39
C SER A 28 5.04 15.06 -12.93
N ASP A 29 4.88 16.08 -13.77
CA ASP A 29 4.71 17.45 -13.25
C ASP A 29 3.22 17.70 -13.04
N SER A 30 2.70 17.30 -11.88
CA SER A 30 1.27 17.45 -11.57
C SER A 30 1.02 17.91 -10.14
N TYR A 31 -0.08 18.66 -9.94
CA TYR A 31 -0.56 19.14 -8.63
C TYR A 31 -0.77 18.00 -7.61
N PHE A 32 -0.95 16.77 -8.12
CA PHE A 32 -1.02 15.55 -7.34
C PHE A 32 0.29 15.27 -6.58
N ILE A 33 1.43 15.55 -7.20
CA ILE A 33 2.74 15.32 -6.60
C ILE A 33 3.07 16.35 -5.56
N ASP A 34 2.74 17.62 -5.80
CA ASP A 34 2.94 18.68 -4.81
C ASP A 34 2.25 18.36 -3.48
N LEU A 35 1.07 17.72 -3.55
CA LEU A 35 0.36 17.26 -2.37
C LEU A 35 0.95 15.97 -1.76
N CYS A 36 1.45 15.03 -2.58
CA CYS A 36 2.20 13.88 -2.08
C CYS A 36 3.52 14.28 -1.39
N VAL A 37 4.22 15.29 -1.93
CA VAL A 37 5.42 15.89 -1.34
C VAL A 37 5.11 16.42 0.06
N GLN A 38 3.95 17.05 0.25
CA GLN A 38 3.51 17.57 1.54
C GLN A 38 3.20 16.50 2.60
N ILE A 39 2.88 15.26 2.18
CA ILE A 39 2.65 14.13 3.11
C ILE A 39 3.98 13.63 3.68
N CYS A 40 5.05 13.66 2.88
CA CYS A 40 6.38 13.14 3.18
C CYS A 40 7.44 14.25 3.18
N ASP A 41 7.09 15.41 3.73
CA ASP A 41 7.99 16.56 3.79
C ASP A 41 9.07 16.33 4.86
N PHE A 42 10.05 15.49 4.57
CA PHE A 42 11.25 15.29 5.40
C PHE A 42 12.44 16.09 4.85
N GLY A 43 12.17 17.13 4.05
CA GLY A 43 13.14 17.91 3.28
C GLY A 43 13.26 17.46 1.82
N VAL A 44 13.66 18.41 0.96
CA VAL A 44 13.69 18.29 -0.52
C VAL A 44 14.47 17.06 -1.00
N PHE A 45 15.53 16.66 -0.30
CA PHE A 45 16.34 15.49 -0.65
C PHE A 45 15.67 14.15 -0.37
N TRP A 46 14.90 14.06 0.73
CA TRP A 46 14.31 12.79 1.17
C TRP A 46 13.02 12.43 0.43
N ASN A 47 12.34 13.42 -0.14
CA ASN A 47 11.04 13.21 -0.76
C ASN A 47 11.09 12.29 -2.01
N PRO A 48 12.00 12.47 -2.99
CA PRO A 48 12.13 11.54 -4.12
C PRO A 48 12.53 10.12 -3.69
N ILE A 49 13.39 9.99 -2.68
CA ILE A 49 13.82 8.69 -2.14
C ILE A 49 12.66 7.99 -1.45
N SER A 50 11.88 8.73 -0.65
CA SER A 50 10.72 8.22 0.07
C SER A 50 9.69 7.63 -0.89
N TRP A 51 9.28 8.42 -1.88
CA TRP A 51 8.24 8.03 -2.82
C TRP A 51 8.73 7.07 -3.91
N GLY A 52 9.97 7.19 -4.37
CA GLY A 52 10.53 6.36 -5.43
C GLY A 52 11.04 4.98 -4.98
N ILE A 53 11.48 4.84 -3.72
CA ILE A 53 12.12 3.62 -3.23
C ILE A 53 11.42 3.08 -1.98
N ILE A 54 11.35 3.87 -0.91
CA ILE A 54 10.85 3.41 0.40
C ILE A 54 9.40 2.98 0.31
N PHE A 55 8.58 3.78 -0.38
CA PHE A 55 7.15 3.56 -0.52
C PHE A 55 6.82 2.27 -1.32
N PRO A 56 7.41 2.01 -2.49
CA PRO A 56 7.28 0.72 -3.18
C PRO A 56 7.67 -0.49 -2.31
N VAL A 57 8.82 -0.42 -1.64
CA VAL A 57 9.30 -1.50 -0.75
C VAL A 57 8.31 -1.75 0.38
N PHE A 58 7.76 -0.67 0.96
CA PHE A 58 6.75 -0.75 2.01
C PHE A 58 5.48 -1.47 1.55
N ILE A 59 4.96 -1.15 0.36
CA ILE A 59 3.79 -1.84 -0.21
C ILE A 59 4.07 -3.33 -0.45
N ILE A 60 5.20 -3.67 -1.05
CA ILE A 60 5.58 -5.09 -1.29
C ILE A 60 5.65 -5.84 0.05
N PHE A 61 6.22 -5.22 1.07
CA PHE A 61 6.26 -5.78 2.43
C PHE A 61 4.87 -6.00 3.01
N LEU A 62 3.94 -5.05 2.86
CA LEU A 62 2.55 -5.19 3.32
C LEU A 62 1.84 -6.36 2.62
N PHE A 63 2.00 -6.49 1.31
CA PHE A 63 1.43 -7.58 0.51
C PHE A 63 1.98 -8.93 0.97
N TRP A 64 3.31 -9.05 1.10
CA TRP A 64 3.96 -10.28 1.55
C TRP A 64 3.53 -10.68 2.97
N ASN A 65 3.57 -9.74 3.92
CA ASN A 65 3.21 -9.99 5.31
C ASN A 65 1.73 -10.42 5.44
N THR A 66 0.84 -9.79 4.68
CA THR A 66 -0.59 -10.12 4.70
C THR A 66 -0.86 -11.48 4.01
N ALA A 67 -0.18 -11.78 2.91
CA ALA A 67 -0.22 -13.10 2.27
C ALA A 67 0.26 -14.22 3.21
N LYS A 68 1.34 -13.99 3.94
CA LYS A 68 1.87 -14.94 4.93
C LYS A 68 0.82 -15.29 5.99
N LYS A 69 0.12 -14.28 6.52
CA LYS A 69 -0.96 -14.51 7.52
C LYS A 69 -2.12 -15.33 6.94
N ILE A 70 -2.56 -15.01 5.72
CA ILE A 70 -3.70 -15.68 5.08
C ILE A 70 -3.35 -17.07 4.54
N SER A 71 -2.07 -17.34 4.27
CA SER A 71 -1.62 -18.65 3.78
C SER A 71 -2.02 -19.82 4.68
N HIS A 72 -2.17 -19.58 5.98
CA HIS A 72 -2.56 -20.60 6.96
C HIS A 72 -4.05 -20.95 6.93
N SER A 73 -4.91 -19.98 6.60
CA SER A 73 -6.37 -20.15 6.57
C SER A 73 -6.93 -20.33 5.16
N LEU A 74 -6.09 -20.24 4.12
CA LEU A 74 -6.50 -20.17 2.71
C LEU A 74 -7.40 -21.33 2.25
N ASN A 75 -7.19 -22.53 2.81
CA ASN A 75 -7.97 -23.74 2.46
C ASN A 75 -9.25 -23.90 3.28
N GLN A 76 -9.40 -23.12 4.36
CA GLN A 76 -10.51 -23.21 5.29
C GLN A 76 -11.56 -22.13 5.05
N ILE A 77 -11.21 -21.08 4.31
CA ILE A 77 -12.07 -19.93 4.03
C ILE A 77 -12.46 -19.89 2.57
N THR A 78 -13.63 -19.30 2.29
CA THR A 78 -14.08 -19.14 0.90
C THR A 78 -13.17 -18.18 0.14
N TYR A 79 -13.13 -18.34 -1.19
CA TYR A 79 -12.36 -17.48 -2.09
C TYR A 79 -12.59 -15.98 -1.83
N PHE A 80 -13.86 -15.57 -1.74
CA PHE A 80 -14.22 -14.18 -1.52
C PHE A 80 -13.80 -13.67 -0.14
N GLN A 81 -13.90 -14.52 0.89
CA GLN A 81 -13.46 -14.20 2.24
C GLN A 81 -11.94 -14.02 2.31
N ALA A 82 -11.16 -14.87 1.63
CA ALA A 82 -9.71 -14.70 1.51
C ALA A 82 -9.34 -13.38 0.82
N CYS A 83 -10.02 -13.05 -0.28
CA CYS A 83 -9.80 -11.81 -1.03
C CYS A 83 -10.13 -10.57 -0.18
N SER A 84 -11.23 -10.61 0.56
CA SER A 84 -11.66 -9.54 1.46
C SER A 84 -10.68 -9.36 2.63
N GLN A 85 -10.28 -10.45 3.30
CA GLN A 85 -9.29 -10.40 4.38
C GLN A 85 -7.93 -9.86 3.92
N PHE A 86 -7.49 -10.25 2.72
CA PHE A 86 -6.25 -9.74 2.13
C PHE A 86 -6.35 -8.25 1.86
N SER A 87 -7.41 -7.83 1.16
CA SER A 87 -7.61 -6.43 0.77
C SER A 87 -7.72 -5.53 2.00
N PHE A 88 -8.52 -5.94 2.99
CA PHE A 88 -8.68 -5.20 4.24
C PHE A 88 -7.38 -5.15 5.04
N GLY A 89 -6.64 -6.26 5.11
CA GLY A 89 -5.39 -6.35 5.87
C GLY A 89 -4.25 -5.50 5.30
N VAL A 90 -4.18 -5.34 3.98
CA VAL A 90 -3.24 -4.42 3.33
C VAL A 90 -3.73 -2.98 3.45
N SER A 91 -4.98 -2.70 3.10
CA SER A 91 -5.52 -1.33 3.04
C SER A 91 -5.53 -0.66 4.42
N SER A 92 -5.91 -1.37 5.48
CA SER A 92 -5.90 -0.83 6.84
C SER A 92 -4.49 -0.41 7.31
N LYS A 93 -3.49 -1.28 7.12
CA LYS A 93 -2.10 -0.97 7.46
C LYS A 93 -1.55 0.17 6.64
N PHE A 94 -1.93 0.23 5.36
CA PHE A 94 -1.54 1.29 4.46
C PHE A 94 -2.07 2.65 4.95
N ILE A 95 -3.37 2.75 5.24
CA ILE A 95 -4.02 3.95 5.80
C ILE A 95 -3.31 4.39 7.07
N ILE A 96 -3.14 3.48 8.05
CA ILE A 96 -2.50 3.79 9.33
C ILE A 96 -1.07 4.32 9.13
N SER A 97 -0.33 3.74 8.19
CA SER A 97 1.07 4.11 7.93
C SER A 97 1.17 5.49 7.27
N LEU A 98 0.31 5.79 6.30
CA LEU A 98 0.24 7.14 5.72
C LEU A 98 -0.10 8.21 6.75
N PHE A 99 -1.11 7.95 7.60
CA PHE A 99 -1.46 8.87 8.68
C PHE A 99 -0.32 9.06 9.66
N THR A 100 0.39 7.98 10.01
CA THR A 100 1.53 8.04 10.93
C THR A 100 2.68 8.85 10.35
N ILE A 101 3.04 8.60 9.08
CA ILE A 101 4.08 9.35 8.36
C ILE A 101 3.72 10.84 8.30
N TYR A 102 2.47 11.15 7.94
CA TYR A 102 1.97 12.52 7.89
C TYR A 102 2.07 13.24 9.24
N ILE A 103 1.62 12.59 10.32
CA ILE A 103 1.67 13.17 11.67
C ILE A 103 3.13 13.41 12.09
N ILE A 104 4.02 12.44 11.87
CA ILE A 104 5.45 12.57 12.18
C ILE A 104 6.07 13.72 11.37
N GLY A 105 5.79 13.81 10.07
CA GLY A 105 6.27 14.90 9.22
C GLY A 105 5.85 16.28 9.74
N LYS A 106 4.59 16.43 10.18
CA LYS A 106 4.11 17.67 10.82
C LYS A 106 4.81 17.98 12.15
N PHE A 107 5.17 16.97 12.94
CA PHE A 107 5.95 17.19 14.16
C PHE A 107 7.40 17.60 13.86
N VAL A 108 8.05 16.97 12.88
CA VAL A 108 9.47 17.19 12.55
C VAL A 108 9.70 18.58 11.94
N ASN A 109 8.83 19.04 11.04
CA ASN A 109 8.99 20.36 10.42
C ASN A 109 8.60 21.52 11.35
N GLY A 110 8.16 21.18 12.57
CA GLY A 110 7.51 22.09 13.48
C GLY A 110 6.17 22.57 12.90
N LEU A 111 5.17 22.72 13.77
CA LEU A 111 4.09 23.67 13.50
C LEU A 111 4.68 25.10 13.61
N SER A 112 5.65 25.41 12.76
CA SER A 112 6.28 26.72 12.64
C SER A 112 5.19 27.71 12.29
N VAL A 113 5.07 28.72 13.15
CA VAL A 113 3.95 29.66 13.33
C VAL A 113 3.72 30.58 12.11
N VAL A 114 4.29 30.29 10.94
CA VAL A 114 4.52 31.29 9.89
C VAL A 114 3.38 31.47 8.88
N LEU A 115 2.39 30.58 8.73
CA LEU A 115 1.18 30.88 7.93
C LEU A 115 -0.11 30.28 8.48
N LYS A 116 -0.67 30.96 9.49
CA LYS A 116 -1.94 30.62 10.16
C LYS A 116 -3.16 30.50 9.21
N SER A 117 -3.09 31.01 7.98
CA SER A 117 -4.19 30.92 7.00
C SER A 117 -4.09 29.76 5.99
N GLN A 118 -2.89 29.21 5.73
CA GLN A 118 -2.71 28.14 4.72
C GLN A 118 -2.62 26.74 5.34
N ILE A 119 -2.33 26.66 6.64
CA ILE A 119 -2.23 25.38 7.38
C ILE A 119 -3.53 24.56 7.30
N PRO A 120 -4.75 25.13 7.50
CA PRO A 120 -5.97 24.34 7.47
C PRO A 120 -6.23 23.69 6.11
N ASP A 121 -6.06 24.45 5.03
CA ASP A 121 -6.28 23.96 3.67
C ASP A 121 -5.23 22.93 3.27
N THR A 122 -3.96 23.15 3.62
CA THR A 122 -2.87 22.19 3.39
C THR A 122 -3.13 20.86 4.12
N ILE A 123 -3.63 20.92 5.36
CA ILE A 123 -4.01 19.73 6.13
C ILE A 123 -5.20 19.02 5.48
N LEU A 124 -6.24 19.77 5.11
CA LEU A 124 -7.45 19.24 4.48
C LEU A 124 -7.10 18.53 3.16
N PHE A 125 -6.32 19.17 2.30
CA PHE A 125 -5.87 18.59 1.04
C PHE A 125 -4.99 17.35 1.26
N SER A 126 -4.05 17.38 2.21
CA SER A 126 -3.23 16.21 2.54
C SER A 126 -4.08 15.01 3.00
N ILE A 127 -5.11 15.25 3.83
CA ILE A 127 -6.03 14.21 4.28
C ILE A 127 -6.88 13.67 3.11
N LEU A 128 -7.41 14.56 2.26
CA LEU A 128 -8.16 14.17 1.06
C LEU A 128 -7.30 13.32 0.12
N MET A 129 -6.01 13.66 -0.02
CA MET A 129 -5.07 12.88 -0.82
C MET A 129 -4.74 11.53 -0.21
N ILE A 130 -4.55 11.44 1.11
CA ILE A 130 -4.38 10.15 1.81
C ILE A 130 -5.60 9.26 1.57
N LEU A 131 -6.82 9.83 1.67
CA LEU A 131 -8.06 9.11 1.43
C LEU A 131 -8.18 8.65 -0.03
N PHE A 132 -7.88 9.52 -0.99
CA PHE A 132 -7.90 9.20 -2.40
C PHE A 132 -6.90 8.09 -2.75
N LEU A 133 -5.66 8.20 -2.25
CA LEU A 133 -4.62 7.20 -2.47
C LEU A 133 -5.00 5.86 -1.85
N SER A 134 -5.57 5.89 -0.65
CA SER A 134 -6.07 4.71 0.04
C SER A 134 -7.22 4.06 -0.72
N PHE A 135 -8.11 4.84 -1.32
CA PHE A 135 -9.22 4.33 -2.12
C PHE A 135 -8.73 3.65 -3.40
N ILE A 136 -7.81 4.28 -4.15
CA ILE A 136 -7.19 3.66 -5.34
C ILE A 136 -6.48 2.36 -4.96
N LEU A 137 -5.67 2.39 -3.90
CA LEU A 137 -4.95 1.20 -3.46
C LEU A 137 -5.88 0.11 -2.98
N MET A 138 -7.00 0.43 -2.33
CA MET A 138 -7.99 -0.56 -1.93
C MET A 138 -8.59 -1.27 -3.16
N ILE A 139 -8.91 -0.54 -4.23
CA ILE A 139 -9.40 -1.13 -5.49
C ILE A 139 -8.32 -2.02 -6.11
N LEU A 140 -7.09 -1.51 -6.26
CA LEU A 140 -5.97 -2.26 -6.85
C LEU A 140 -5.62 -3.51 -6.03
N THR A 141 -5.66 -3.41 -4.70
CA THR A 141 -5.41 -4.52 -3.79
C THR A 141 -6.53 -5.55 -3.86
N PHE A 142 -7.78 -5.14 -4.01
CA PHE A 142 -8.90 -6.05 -4.21
C PHE A 142 -8.79 -6.80 -5.54
N ILE A 143 -8.49 -6.12 -6.64
CA ILE A 143 -8.28 -6.78 -7.94
C ILE A 143 -7.09 -7.74 -7.86
N SER A 144 -5.99 -7.30 -7.22
CA SER A 144 -4.81 -8.14 -7.01
C SER A 144 -5.13 -9.37 -6.17
N SER A 145 -5.95 -9.22 -5.11
CA SER A 145 -6.30 -10.34 -4.23
C SER A 145 -7.13 -11.40 -4.95
N LEU A 146 -8.03 -11.00 -5.86
CA LEU A 146 -8.75 -11.93 -6.73
C LEU A 146 -7.77 -12.81 -7.54
N ILE A 147 -6.79 -12.19 -8.19
CA ILE A 147 -5.80 -12.91 -9.00
C ILE A 147 -4.94 -13.83 -8.14
N ILE A 148 -4.41 -13.32 -7.02
CA ILE A 148 -3.52 -14.04 -6.10
C ILE A 148 -4.22 -15.27 -5.51
N VAL A 149 -5.43 -15.10 -4.96
CA VAL A 149 -6.15 -16.18 -4.30
C VAL A 149 -6.57 -17.24 -5.31
N LYS A 150 -7.01 -16.84 -6.52
CA LYS A 150 -7.42 -17.78 -7.57
C LYS A 150 -6.24 -18.59 -8.07
N ALA A 151 -5.11 -17.93 -8.35
CA ALA A 151 -3.88 -18.60 -8.76
C ALA A 151 -3.35 -19.56 -7.68
N SER A 152 -3.42 -19.17 -6.41
CA SER A 152 -2.99 -20.01 -5.29
C SER A 152 -3.88 -21.25 -5.11
N GLN A 153 -5.20 -21.10 -5.17
CA GLN A 153 -6.14 -22.22 -5.04
C GLN A 153 -6.00 -23.20 -6.22
N ASN A 154 -5.89 -22.71 -7.45
CA ASN A 154 -5.67 -23.58 -8.63
C ASN A 154 -4.35 -24.37 -8.55
N THR A 155 -3.29 -23.77 -8.00
CA THR A 155 -2.00 -24.47 -7.87
C THR A 155 -2.06 -25.56 -6.79
N GLN A 156 -2.92 -25.40 -5.77
CA GLN A 156 -3.11 -26.39 -4.71
C GLN A 156 -4.05 -27.53 -5.13
N THR A 157 -5.08 -27.27 -5.93
CA THR A 157 -5.96 -28.32 -6.49
C THR A 157 -5.23 -29.22 -7.49
N LEU A 158 -4.22 -28.70 -8.20
CA LEU A 158 -3.35 -29.46 -9.10
C LEU A 158 -2.26 -30.27 -8.37
N ASN A 159 -2.04 -30.03 -7.07
CA ASN A 159 -1.00 -30.69 -6.27
C ASN A 159 -1.59 -31.37 -5.00
N PRO A 160 -2.66 -32.18 -5.11
CA PRO A 160 -3.38 -32.66 -3.94
C PRO A 160 -2.62 -33.73 -3.14
N THR A 161 -1.50 -34.26 -3.66
CA THR A 161 -0.75 -35.34 -3.02
C THR A 161 0.75 -35.25 -3.27
N LYS A 162 1.47 -34.74 -2.28
CA LYS A 162 2.79 -35.21 -1.85
C LYS A 162 2.95 -35.00 -0.36
#